data_AF-A0A3C1PM90-F1
#
_entry.id   AF-A0A3C1PM90-F1
#
_cell.length_a   1.000
_cell.length_b   1.000
_cell.length_c   1.000
_cell.angle_alpha   90.00
_cell.angle_beta   90.00
_cell.angle_gamma   90.00
#
_symmetry.space_group_name_H-M   'P 1'
#
loop_
_entity.id
_entity.type
_entity.pdbx_description
1 polymer ?
#
loop_
_entity_poly.entity_id
_entity_poly.type
_entity_poly.pdbx_seq_one_letter_code
_entity_poly.pdbx_strand_id
1 'polypeptide(L)'
;MIDITTKPFKSTLIADRNTEDLYTEPGDFQSVKNAMNQYVLKFSKNGKKLYLVGEGYSPEGNKPFLDEFDLATKKTKRLWQADGISTYEQIIDVIDYEKGILLTAIESKTENMNYYIRTIGAKAPVKITNFPHPYESFKNVYKEKIRYKREDGVELSATLYLPADYDRKSGKKLPMIMWAYPKEFKSASAAGQVSTSPHEFTYLSYGTPIYWAAAGYAILDDADFPIIGEGTTEPNDLFIKQLVANAKAAIDAVDALGYIDRTKVGVGGHSYGA
;
A
#
# COMPACT_ATOMS: atom_id res chain seq x y z
N MET A 1 -19.29 -26.04 -1.90
CA MET A 1 -19.71 -27.43 -1.61
C MET A 1 -18.79 -28.37 -2.38
N ILE A 2 -18.08 -29.24 -1.68
CA ILE A 2 -17.24 -30.31 -2.26
C ILE A 2 -17.95 -31.62 -1.89
N ASP A 3 -18.08 -32.55 -2.82
CA ASP A 3 -18.49 -33.91 -2.49
C ASP A 3 -17.38 -34.58 -1.66
N ILE A 4 -17.65 -34.78 -0.37
CA ILE A 4 -16.74 -35.29 0.66
C ILE A 4 -16.73 -36.82 0.76
N THR A 5 -17.34 -37.55 -0.17
CA THR A 5 -17.58 -39.00 -0.01
C THR A 5 -16.44 -39.91 -0.47
N THR A 6 -15.33 -39.39 -1.00
CA THR A 6 -14.20 -40.24 -1.44
C THR A 6 -12.85 -39.85 -0.82
N LYS A 7 -12.44 -40.64 0.20
CA LYS A 7 -11.13 -40.72 0.90
C LYS A 7 -10.66 -39.47 1.67
N PRO A 8 -9.97 -39.62 2.82
CA PRO A 8 -9.44 -38.48 3.56
C PRO A 8 -8.37 -37.79 2.72
N PHE A 9 -8.64 -36.55 2.30
CA PHE A 9 -7.63 -35.70 1.71
C PHE A 9 -6.56 -35.42 2.77
N LYS A 10 -5.35 -35.95 2.58
CA LYS A 10 -4.20 -35.59 3.40
C LYS A 10 -3.81 -34.15 3.05
N SER A 11 -4.20 -33.20 3.89
CA SER A 11 -3.72 -31.82 3.78
C SER A 11 -2.24 -31.74 4.16
N THR A 12 -1.53 -30.77 3.58
CA THR A 12 -0.15 -30.46 3.92
C THR A 12 -0.06 -28.96 4.16
N LEU A 13 0.48 -28.58 5.31
CA LEU A 13 0.76 -27.19 5.61
C LEU A 13 1.85 -26.69 4.65
N ILE A 14 1.56 -25.63 3.89
CA ILE A 14 2.50 -25.03 2.93
C ILE A 14 3.08 -23.70 3.42
N ALA A 15 2.40 -23.03 4.35
CA ALA A 15 2.85 -21.82 5.00
C ALA A 15 2.14 -21.66 6.35
N ASP A 16 2.89 -21.24 7.36
CA ASP A 16 2.39 -20.74 8.65
C ASP A 16 3.02 -19.37 8.84
N ARG A 17 2.21 -18.32 9.03
CA ARG A 17 2.67 -16.94 9.02
C ARG A 17 1.84 -16.04 9.90
N ASN A 18 2.48 -14.99 10.40
CA ASN A 18 1.77 -13.83 10.93
C ASN A 18 1.32 -12.95 9.75
N THR A 19 0.02 -12.71 9.62
CA THR A 19 -0.52 -11.84 8.55
C THR A 19 -0.19 -10.37 8.74
N GLU A 20 0.20 -9.96 9.95
CA GLU A 20 0.68 -8.59 10.22
C GLU A 20 2.12 -8.36 9.74
N ASP A 21 2.88 -9.44 9.45
CA ASP A 21 4.21 -9.35 8.87
C ASP A 21 4.12 -9.30 7.34
N LEU A 22 3.91 -8.10 6.81
CA LEU A 22 3.78 -7.81 5.39
C LEU A 22 5.06 -8.15 4.61
N TYR A 23 6.24 -8.00 5.21
CA TYR A 23 7.50 -8.26 4.51
C TYR A 23 7.74 -9.73 4.19
N THR A 24 6.96 -10.65 4.79
CA THR A 24 6.99 -12.08 4.49
C THR A 24 5.77 -12.55 3.68
N GLU A 25 4.98 -11.61 3.14
CA GLU A 25 3.81 -11.90 2.31
C GLU A 25 4.22 -12.68 1.03
N PRO A 26 3.74 -13.93 0.84
CA PRO A 26 4.17 -14.82 -0.23
C PRO A 26 3.45 -14.60 -1.57
N GLY A 27 2.48 -13.69 -1.62
CA GLY A 27 1.55 -13.50 -2.71
C GLY A 27 0.33 -14.41 -2.64
N ASP A 28 -0.63 -14.10 -3.48
CA ASP A 28 -1.88 -14.83 -3.63
C ASP A 28 -1.82 -15.79 -4.81
N PHE A 29 -2.30 -17.03 -4.58
CA PHE A 29 -2.38 -18.02 -5.63
C PHE A 29 -3.35 -17.57 -6.73
N GLN A 30 -2.83 -17.57 -7.95
CA GLN A 30 -3.59 -17.11 -9.11
C GLN A 30 -4.62 -18.15 -9.53
N SER A 31 -5.75 -17.66 -10.07
CA SER A 31 -6.85 -18.50 -10.52
C SER A 31 -7.30 -18.11 -11.93
N VAL A 32 -7.86 -19.08 -12.65
CA VAL A 32 -8.43 -18.90 -13.99
C VAL A 32 -9.78 -19.59 -14.08
N LYS A 33 -10.62 -19.14 -15.02
CA LYS A 33 -11.91 -19.79 -15.28
C LYS A 33 -11.72 -21.08 -16.07
N ASN A 34 -12.34 -22.16 -15.59
CA ASN A 34 -12.41 -23.43 -16.31
C ASN A 34 -13.54 -23.40 -17.38
N ALA A 35 -13.75 -24.52 -18.09
CA ALA A 35 -14.79 -24.64 -19.11
C ALA A 35 -16.23 -24.45 -18.58
N MET A 36 -16.43 -24.55 -17.26
CA MET A 36 -17.70 -24.30 -16.56
C MET A 36 -17.79 -22.86 -16.01
N ASN A 37 -16.88 -21.96 -16.41
CA ASN A 37 -16.80 -20.57 -15.94
C ASN A 37 -16.58 -20.44 -14.41
N GLN A 38 -16.00 -21.46 -13.78
CA GLN A 38 -15.65 -21.46 -12.35
C GLN A 38 -14.16 -21.18 -12.18
N TYR A 39 -13.80 -20.41 -11.15
CA TYR A 39 -12.40 -20.15 -10.81
C TYR A 39 -11.74 -21.40 -10.23
N VAL A 40 -10.61 -21.78 -10.82
CA VAL A 40 -9.72 -22.86 -10.37
C VAL A 40 -8.29 -22.34 -10.32
N LEU A 41 -7.43 -22.96 -9.51
CA LEU A 41 -6.01 -22.58 -9.44
C LEU A 41 -5.36 -22.62 -10.83
N LYS A 42 -4.51 -21.64 -11.10
CA LYS A 42 -3.76 -21.56 -12.35
C LYS A 42 -2.54 -22.46 -12.28
N PHE A 43 -2.64 -23.64 -12.91
CA PHE A 43 -1.51 -24.53 -13.11
C PHE A 43 -0.65 -24.12 -14.32
N SER A 44 0.65 -24.41 -14.22
CA SER A 44 1.54 -24.48 -15.38
C SER A 44 1.04 -25.54 -16.36
N LYS A 45 1.45 -25.46 -17.63
CA LYS A 45 1.01 -26.37 -18.70
C LYS A 45 1.24 -27.86 -18.37
N ASN A 46 2.30 -28.15 -17.61
CA ASN A 46 2.64 -29.52 -17.18
C ASN A 46 2.00 -29.94 -15.83
N GLY A 47 1.18 -29.07 -15.21
CA GLY A 47 0.48 -29.36 -13.96
C GLY A 47 1.34 -29.41 -12.71
N LYS A 48 2.63 -29.04 -12.78
CA LYS A 48 3.58 -29.18 -11.66
C LYS A 48 3.75 -27.93 -10.81
N LYS A 49 3.35 -26.77 -11.34
CA LYS A 49 3.54 -25.49 -10.67
C LYS A 49 2.24 -24.69 -10.62
N LEU A 50 2.17 -23.82 -9.62
CA LEU A 50 1.18 -22.76 -9.48
C LEU A 50 1.88 -21.40 -9.58
N TYR A 51 1.10 -20.32 -9.65
CA TYR A 51 1.64 -18.95 -9.70
C TYR A 51 1.11 -18.13 -8.55
N LEU A 52 1.94 -17.21 -8.06
CA LEU A 52 1.64 -16.29 -6.97
C LEU A 52 1.91 -14.87 -7.44
N VAL A 53 1.00 -13.95 -7.16
CA VAL A 53 1.21 -12.50 -7.34
C VAL A 53 1.12 -11.85 -5.98
N GLY A 54 2.10 -11.03 -5.64
CA GLY A 54 2.15 -10.32 -4.35
C GLY A 54 2.58 -8.88 -4.52
N GLU A 55 2.28 -8.08 -3.51
CA GLU A 55 2.56 -6.65 -3.48
C GLU A 55 4.05 -6.35 -3.22
N GLY A 56 4.77 -7.31 -2.62
CA GLY A 56 6.21 -7.23 -2.41
C GLY A 56 6.61 -6.06 -1.49
N TYR A 57 5.96 -5.97 -0.33
CA TYR A 57 6.26 -4.99 0.70
C TYR A 57 7.74 -4.98 1.08
N SER A 58 8.33 -3.79 1.21
CA SER A 58 9.73 -3.64 1.58
C SER A 58 9.98 -2.29 2.28
N PRO A 59 11.10 -2.12 3.00
CA PRO A 59 11.46 -0.83 3.59
C PRO A 59 11.55 0.33 2.59
N GLU A 60 11.85 0.03 1.31
CA GLU A 60 11.90 1.04 0.23
C GLU A 60 10.53 1.35 -0.38
N GLY A 61 9.48 0.60 -0.02
CA GLY A 61 8.15 0.66 -0.62
C GLY A 61 7.78 -0.62 -1.37
N ASN A 62 6.55 -0.67 -1.88
CA ASN A 62 6.03 -1.87 -2.53
C ASN A 62 6.76 -2.17 -3.84
N LYS A 63 7.10 -3.44 -4.05
CA LYS A 63 7.76 -3.98 -5.25
C LYS A 63 6.99 -5.21 -5.74
N PRO A 64 5.84 -5.03 -6.42
CA PRO A 64 4.99 -6.13 -6.85
C PRO A 64 5.75 -7.19 -7.64
N PHE A 65 5.35 -8.45 -7.48
CA PHE A 65 6.08 -9.57 -8.05
C PHE A 65 5.16 -10.67 -8.59
N LEU A 66 5.74 -11.48 -9.47
CA LEU A 66 5.19 -12.75 -9.93
C LEU A 66 6.18 -13.88 -9.59
N ASP A 67 5.67 -14.88 -8.88
CA ASP A 67 6.39 -16.10 -8.51
C ASP A 67 5.76 -17.34 -9.15
N GLU A 68 6.56 -18.38 -9.35
CA GLU A 68 6.08 -19.75 -9.53
C GLU A 68 6.27 -20.55 -8.23
N PHE A 69 5.32 -21.43 -7.91
CA PHE A 69 5.36 -22.34 -6.76
C PHE A 69 5.40 -23.80 -7.24
N ASP A 70 6.45 -24.53 -6.88
CA ASP A 70 6.60 -25.95 -7.23
C ASP A 70 5.82 -26.85 -6.26
N LEU A 71 4.91 -27.67 -6.80
CA LEU A 71 4.04 -28.53 -5.99
C LEU A 71 4.76 -29.71 -5.34
N ALA A 72 5.89 -30.15 -5.89
CA ALA A 72 6.66 -31.26 -5.34
C ALA A 72 7.60 -30.77 -4.23
N THR A 73 8.34 -29.69 -4.49
CA THR A 73 9.34 -29.19 -3.53
C THR A 73 8.78 -28.17 -2.54
N LYS A 74 7.58 -27.62 -2.79
CA LYS A 74 6.95 -26.55 -2.00
C LYS A 74 7.79 -25.27 -1.93
N LYS A 75 8.56 -25.00 -2.99
CA LYS A 75 9.45 -23.82 -3.08
C LYS A 75 8.91 -22.84 -4.10
N THR A 76 9.09 -21.55 -3.83
CA THR A 76 8.82 -20.49 -4.79
C THR A 76 10.08 -20.11 -5.58
N LYS A 77 9.87 -19.58 -6.78
CA LYS A 77 10.91 -18.93 -7.58
C LYS A 77 10.35 -17.64 -8.17
N ARG A 78 11.09 -16.56 -7.96
CA ARG A 78 10.80 -15.25 -8.55
C ARG A 78 10.94 -15.28 -10.06
N LEU A 79 9.85 -14.96 -10.77
CA LEU A 79 9.84 -14.79 -12.21
C LEU A 79 10.07 -13.33 -12.60
N TRP A 80 9.44 -12.40 -11.87
CA TRP A 80 9.59 -10.97 -12.10
C TRP A 80 9.27 -10.16 -10.84
N GLN A 81 9.92 -9.01 -10.67
CA GLN A 81 9.64 -8.03 -9.63
C GLN A 81 9.79 -6.62 -10.20
N ALA A 82 8.91 -5.70 -9.80
CA ALA A 82 9.09 -4.27 -10.03
C ALA A 82 10.39 -3.76 -9.35
N ASP A 83 11.09 -2.81 -9.97
CA ASP A 83 12.32 -2.27 -9.37
C ASP A 83 12.04 -1.33 -8.17
N GLY A 84 10.89 -0.65 -8.18
CA GLY A 84 10.49 0.33 -7.19
C GLY A 84 11.41 1.55 -7.09
N ILE A 85 12.15 1.89 -8.16
CA ILE A 85 13.18 2.95 -8.12
C ILE A 85 12.60 4.35 -8.38
N SER A 86 11.71 4.46 -9.37
CA SER A 86 11.17 5.76 -9.82
C SER A 86 9.66 5.75 -10.07
N THR A 87 9.10 4.56 -10.25
CA THR A 87 7.69 4.33 -10.57
C THR A 87 7.15 3.23 -9.68
N TYR A 88 5.84 3.23 -9.49
CA TYR A 88 5.10 2.10 -8.94
C TYR A 88 4.52 1.30 -10.12
N GLU A 89 4.97 0.05 -10.28
CA GLU A 89 4.50 -0.85 -11.34
C GLU A 89 3.72 -2.03 -10.73
N GLN A 90 2.40 -2.00 -10.88
CA GLN A 90 1.48 -3.01 -10.38
C GLN A 90 1.18 -4.06 -11.45
N ILE A 91 1.03 -5.33 -11.05
CA ILE A 91 0.50 -6.38 -11.92
C ILE A 91 -1.03 -6.32 -11.88
N ILE A 92 -1.64 -6.00 -13.01
CA ILE A 92 -3.10 -5.98 -13.17
C ILE A 92 -3.61 -7.35 -13.59
N ASP A 93 -2.89 -8.02 -14.48
CA ASP A 93 -3.19 -9.37 -14.92
C ASP A 93 -1.95 -10.07 -15.49
N VAL A 94 -1.97 -11.40 -15.51
CA VAL A 94 -0.95 -12.23 -16.18
C VAL A 94 -1.57 -12.83 -17.43
N ILE A 95 -1.36 -12.14 -18.56
CA ILE A 95 -1.92 -12.50 -19.87
C ILE A 95 -1.43 -13.87 -20.34
N ASP A 96 -0.13 -14.14 -20.18
CA ASP A 96 0.47 -15.43 -20.55
C ASP A 96 1.55 -15.81 -19.54
N TYR A 97 1.20 -16.71 -18.62
CA TYR A 97 2.09 -17.20 -17.55
C TYR A 97 3.32 -17.95 -18.08
N GLU A 98 3.22 -18.62 -19.22
CA GLU A 98 4.32 -19.43 -19.78
C GLU A 98 5.31 -18.55 -20.53
N LYS A 99 4.80 -17.52 -21.23
CA LYS A 99 5.63 -16.54 -21.94
C LYS A 99 6.08 -15.37 -21.06
N GLY A 100 5.55 -15.26 -19.84
CA GLY A 100 5.82 -14.13 -18.94
C GLY A 100 5.31 -12.81 -19.51
N ILE A 101 4.06 -12.79 -20.00
CA ILE A 101 3.41 -11.57 -20.49
C ILE A 101 2.42 -11.09 -19.43
N LEU A 102 2.64 -9.87 -18.95
CA LEU A 102 1.86 -9.22 -17.90
C LEU A 102 1.16 -7.99 -18.47
N LEU A 103 -0.06 -7.74 -18.02
CA LEU A 103 -0.67 -6.42 -18.05
C LEU A 103 -0.24 -5.71 -16.77
N THR A 104 0.52 -4.63 -16.90
CA THR A 104 0.93 -3.82 -15.75
C THR A 104 0.32 -2.42 -15.82
N ALA A 105 0.17 -1.81 -14.66
CA ALA A 105 -0.15 -0.41 -14.49
C ALA A 105 1.08 0.28 -13.92
N ILE A 106 1.52 1.39 -14.54
CA ILE A 106 2.69 2.15 -14.10
C ILE A 106 2.27 3.58 -13.84
N GLU A 107 2.64 4.07 -12.67
CA GLU A 107 2.47 5.45 -12.24
C GLU A 107 3.72 6.00 -11.53
N SER A 108 3.74 7.32 -11.34
CA SER A 108 4.74 8.00 -10.53
C SER A 108 4.08 9.11 -9.70
N LYS A 109 4.87 9.76 -8.85
CA LYS A 109 4.42 10.93 -8.07
C LYS A 109 3.76 12.02 -8.90
N THR A 110 4.13 12.15 -10.18
CA THR A 110 3.69 13.23 -11.08
C THR A 110 2.98 12.73 -12.33
N GLU A 111 3.01 11.43 -12.61
CA GLU A 111 2.40 10.84 -13.79
C GLU A 111 1.27 9.90 -13.38
N ASN A 112 0.08 10.19 -13.89
CA ASN A 112 -1.11 9.37 -13.73
C ASN A 112 -0.88 7.95 -14.28
N MET A 113 -1.51 6.96 -13.66
CA MET A 113 -1.45 5.57 -14.07
C MET A 113 -1.79 5.39 -15.54
N ASN A 114 -0.91 4.65 -16.21
CA ASN A 114 -1.12 4.15 -17.56
C ASN A 114 -0.88 2.65 -17.59
N TYR A 115 -1.50 1.96 -18.54
CA TYR A 115 -1.34 0.53 -18.72
C TYR A 115 -0.27 0.20 -19.73
N TYR A 116 0.41 -0.90 -19.49
CA TYR A 116 1.53 -1.40 -20.28
C TYR A 116 1.45 -2.91 -20.43
N ILE A 117 1.98 -3.41 -21.55
CA ILE A 117 2.29 -4.83 -21.73
C ILE A 117 3.74 -5.03 -21.35
N ARG A 118 3.98 -5.82 -20.31
CA ARG A 118 5.32 -6.21 -19.88
C ARG A 118 5.62 -7.64 -20.29
N THR A 119 6.74 -7.83 -20.97
CA THR A 119 7.33 -9.16 -21.20
C THR A 119 8.52 -9.34 -20.27
N ILE A 120 8.49 -10.39 -19.44
CA ILE A 120 9.58 -10.71 -18.53
C ILE A 120 10.87 -10.97 -19.33
N GLY A 121 11.96 -10.31 -18.94
CA GLY A 121 13.25 -10.36 -19.65
C GLY A 121 13.41 -9.31 -20.77
N ALA A 122 12.34 -8.62 -21.16
CA ALA A 122 12.47 -7.45 -22.04
C ALA A 122 13.00 -6.22 -21.27
N LYS A 123 13.68 -5.31 -21.97
CA LYS A 123 14.28 -4.11 -21.37
C LYS A 123 13.24 -3.15 -20.79
N ALA A 124 12.11 -2.98 -21.45
CA ALA A 124 11.07 -2.02 -21.10
C ALA A 124 9.69 -2.56 -21.49
N PRO A 125 8.62 -2.11 -20.84
CA PRO A 125 7.26 -2.51 -21.18
C PRO A 125 6.73 -1.62 -22.32
N VAL A 126 5.69 -2.09 -23.02
CA VAL A 126 5.06 -1.36 -24.12
C VAL A 126 3.81 -0.66 -23.63
N LYS A 127 3.78 0.67 -23.69
CA LYS A 127 2.61 1.48 -23.27
C LYS A 127 1.41 1.22 -24.18
N ILE A 128 0.23 1.00 -23.60
CA ILE A 128 -1.03 0.76 -24.35
C ILE A 128 -2.08 1.84 -24.12
N THR A 129 -1.94 2.70 -23.11
CA THR A 129 -2.82 3.86 -22.88
C THR A 129 -2.04 5.16 -22.84
N ASN A 130 -2.72 6.30 -22.94
CA ASN A 130 -2.10 7.61 -22.74
C ASN A 130 -3.03 8.57 -22.00
N PHE A 131 -3.34 8.24 -20.75
CA PHE A 131 -4.16 9.07 -19.88
C PHE A 131 -3.34 10.27 -19.38
N PRO A 132 -3.81 11.51 -19.59
CA PRO A 132 -3.16 12.69 -19.06
C PRO A 132 -3.36 12.81 -17.54
N HIS A 133 -2.70 13.78 -16.92
CA HIS A 133 -2.92 14.14 -15.52
C HIS A 133 -4.38 14.60 -15.35
N PRO A 134 -5.19 13.95 -14.50
CA PRO A 134 -6.63 14.24 -14.42
C PRO A 134 -6.95 15.52 -13.64
N TYR A 135 -6.02 16.03 -12.84
CA TYR A 135 -6.25 17.16 -11.92
C TYR A 135 -5.25 18.31 -12.14
N GLU A 136 -5.46 19.16 -13.15
CA GLU A 136 -4.49 20.22 -13.47
C GLU A 136 -4.20 21.16 -12.28
N SER A 137 -5.22 21.46 -11.46
CA SER A 137 -5.08 22.27 -10.24
C SER A 137 -4.21 21.65 -9.14
N PHE A 138 -3.97 20.34 -9.21
CA PHE A 138 -3.21 19.57 -8.21
C PHE A 138 -1.79 19.22 -8.64
N LYS A 139 -1.44 19.47 -9.90
CA LYS A 139 -0.17 19.07 -10.51
C LYS A 139 1.07 19.59 -9.76
N ASN A 140 0.96 20.76 -9.15
CA ASN A 140 2.06 21.44 -8.46
C ASN A 140 1.89 21.45 -6.93
N VAL A 141 0.93 20.72 -6.38
CA VAL A 141 0.77 20.57 -4.93
C VAL A 141 2.03 19.90 -4.38
N TYR A 142 2.57 20.48 -3.31
CA TYR A 142 3.74 19.90 -2.66
C TYR A 142 3.33 18.58 -1.98
N LYS A 143 4.12 17.52 -2.19
CA LYS A 143 3.90 16.19 -1.58
C LYS A 143 5.20 15.69 -0.96
N GLU A 144 5.15 15.32 0.31
CA GLU A 144 6.31 14.75 1.03
C GLU A 144 5.85 13.67 2.00
N LYS A 145 6.53 12.52 1.99
CA LYS A 145 6.37 11.52 3.06
C LYS A 145 7.24 11.94 4.23
N ILE A 146 6.62 12.23 5.38
CA ILE A 146 7.32 12.60 6.62
C ILE A 146 7.34 11.41 7.57
N ARG A 147 8.37 11.33 8.41
CA ARG A 147 8.53 10.32 9.47
C ARG A 147 8.70 11.01 10.81
N TYR A 148 8.10 10.48 11.85
CA TYR A 148 8.11 11.03 13.19
C TYR A 148 7.91 9.93 14.23
N LYS A 149 8.07 10.27 15.51
CA LYS A 149 7.97 9.32 16.62
C LYS A 149 6.81 9.67 17.53
N ARG A 150 6.08 8.64 17.95
CA ARG A 150 5.19 8.72 19.10
C ARG A 150 6.00 8.81 20.40
N GLU A 151 5.38 9.25 21.48
CA GLU A 151 6.04 9.44 22.78
C GLU A 151 6.72 8.17 23.34
N ASP A 152 6.23 6.99 22.96
CA ASP A 152 6.76 5.67 23.34
C ASP A 152 7.82 5.14 22.37
N GLY A 153 8.21 5.93 21.36
CA GLY A 153 9.27 5.58 20.41
C GLY A 153 8.81 4.83 19.16
N VAL A 154 7.51 4.53 19.02
CA VAL A 154 6.95 3.93 17.80
C VAL A 154 7.20 4.87 16.62
N GLU A 155 7.82 4.35 15.57
CA GLU A 155 8.05 5.05 14.31
C GLU A 155 6.73 5.16 13.55
N LEU A 156 6.36 6.37 13.17
CA LEU A 156 5.15 6.72 12.43
C LEU A 156 5.52 7.47 11.16
N SER A 157 4.64 7.43 10.18
CA SER A 157 4.74 8.21 8.95
C SER A 157 3.39 8.77 8.52
N ALA A 158 3.45 9.77 7.65
CA ALA A 158 2.29 10.35 6.99
C ALA A 158 2.72 11.00 5.68
N THR A 159 1.77 11.27 4.79
CA THR A 159 1.99 12.06 3.59
C THR A 159 1.49 13.49 3.79
N LEU A 160 2.41 14.44 3.81
CA LEU A 160 2.13 15.87 3.92
C LEU A 160 1.89 16.46 2.53
N TYR A 161 0.76 17.15 2.38
CA TYR A 161 0.43 17.98 1.24
C TYR A 161 0.31 19.44 1.64
N LEU A 162 0.90 20.33 0.83
CA LEU A 162 0.80 21.78 1.00
C LEU A 162 0.30 22.45 -0.28
N PRO A 163 -0.47 23.55 -0.19
CA PRO A 163 -0.95 24.30 -1.36
C PRO A 163 0.21 24.66 -2.30
N ALA A 164 -0.04 24.60 -3.62
CA ALA A 164 1.00 24.78 -4.63
C ALA A 164 1.68 26.17 -4.58
N ASP A 165 0.95 27.18 -4.11
CA ASP A 165 1.37 28.58 -3.97
C ASP A 165 1.89 28.90 -2.56
N TYR A 166 1.97 27.93 -1.66
CA TYR A 166 2.41 28.14 -0.29
C TYR A 166 3.94 28.33 -0.22
N ASP A 167 4.36 29.53 0.18
CA ASP A 167 5.75 29.80 0.54
C ASP A 167 6.08 29.20 1.91
N ARG A 168 6.73 28.05 1.89
CA ARG A 168 7.24 27.31 3.07
C ARG A 168 8.24 28.09 3.92
N LYS A 169 8.81 29.19 3.42
CA LYS A 169 9.75 30.06 4.17
C LYS A 169 9.08 31.31 4.74
N SER A 170 7.82 31.56 4.41
CA SER A 170 7.11 32.77 4.83
C SER A 170 6.81 32.84 6.33
N GLY A 171 6.85 31.70 7.04
CA GLY A 171 6.39 31.59 8.43
C GLY A 171 4.86 31.66 8.59
N LYS A 172 4.10 31.80 7.49
CA LYS A 172 2.63 31.76 7.52
C LYS A 172 2.17 30.36 7.90
N LYS A 173 1.32 30.27 8.90
CA LYS A 173 0.76 29.00 9.39
C LYS A 173 -0.59 28.69 8.73
N LEU A 174 -0.76 27.47 8.24
CA LEU A 174 -1.98 26.98 7.58
C LEU A 174 -2.89 26.25 8.59
N PRO A 175 -4.23 26.27 8.42
CA PRO A 175 -5.08 25.26 9.03
C PRO A 175 -4.74 23.88 8.44
N MET A 176 -4.91 22.82 9.23
CA MET A 176 -4.59 21.45 8.80
C MET A 176 -5.80 20.52 8.88
N ILE A 177 -5.94 19.62 7.91
CA ILE A 177 -6.80 18.44 8.01
C ILE A 177 -5.90 17.22 8.09
N MET A 178 -6.01 16.45 9.18
CA MET A 178 -5.38 15.15 9.33
C MET A 178 -6.40 14.06 9.03
N TRP A 179 -6.00 13.10 8.20
CA TRP A 179 -6.80 11.96 7.81
C TRP A 179 -6.10 10.68 8.24
N ALA A 180 -6.79 9.86 9.00
CA ALA A 180 -6.23 8.63 9.56
C ALA A 180 -7.21 7.47 9.45
N TYR A 181 -6.65 6.27 9.35
CA TYR A 181 -7.41 5.02 9.43
C TYR A 181 -6.66 4.10 10.40
N PRO A 182 -7.08 4.01 11.68
CA PRO A 182 -6.36 3.22 12.66
C PRO A 182 -6.25 1.74 12.25
N LYS A 183 -5.14 1.11 12.63
CA LYS A 183 -4.88 -0.31 12.39
C LYS A 183 -4.38 -0.96 13.68
N GLU A 184 -4.92 -2.13 13.99
CA GLU A 184 -4.52 -2.89 15.17
C GLU A 184 -3.33 -3.80 14.86
N PHE A 185 -2.42 -3.92 15.81
CA PHE A 185 -1.22 -4.76 15.69
C PHE A 185 -0.92 -5.48 17.01
N LYS A 186 -0.39 -6.71 16.91
CA LYS A 186 0.14 -7.45 18.05
C LYS A 186 1.63 -7.19 18.32
N SER A 187 2.30 -6.38 17.49
CA SER A 187 3.68 -5.97 17.70
C SER A 187 4.01 -4.60 17.10
N ALA A 188 4.90 -3.86 17.74
CA ALA A 188 5.39 -2.59 17.21
C ALA A 188 6.22 -2.73 15.92
N SER A 189 6.90 -3.87 15.73
CA SER A 189 7.67 -4.14 14.51
C SER A 189 6.78 -4.27 13.28
N ALA A 190 5.63 -4.95 13.40
CA ALA A 190 4.64 -5.05 12.32
C ALA A 190 4.02 -3.68 12.02
N ALA A 191 3.69 -2.92 13.07
CA ALA A 191 3.13 -1.57 12.93
C ALA A 191 4.05 -0.60 12.16
N GLY A 192 5.37 -0.79 12.23
CA GLY A 192 6.35 0.05 11.55
C GLY A 192 6.66 -0.36 10.10
N GLN A 193 6.07 -1.43 9.57
CA GLN A 193 6.33 -1.88 8.20
C GLN A 193 5.71 -0.96 7.15
N VAL A 194 6.45 -0.69 6.07
CA VAL A 194 5.98 0.14 4.96
C VAL A 194 5.04 -0.69 4.10
N SER A 195 3.80 -0.20 3.96
CA SER A 195 2.74 -0.87 3.19
C SER A 195 2.39 -0.18 1.86
N THR A 196 3.08 0.92 1.52
CA THR A 196 2.80 1.75 0.35
C THR A 196 4.05 2.04 -0.47
N SER A 197 3.88 2.38 -1.75
CA SER A 197 4.98 2.83 -2.60
C SER A 197 5.18 4.34 -2.48
N PRO A 198 6.43 4.84 -2.33
CA PRO A 198 6.70 6.27 -2.36
C PRO A 198 6.46 6.88 -3.75
N HIS A 199 6.22 6.07 -4.77
CA HIS A 199 5.99 6.49 -6.15
C HIS A 199 4.52 6.53 -6.56
N GLU A 200 3.59 6.31 -5.63
CA GLU A 200 2.14 6.39 -5.92
C GLU A 200 1.73 7.78 -6.39
N PHE A 201 0.87 7.79 -7.41
CA PHE A 201 0.19 8.99 -7.87
C PHE A 201 -0.90 9.39 -6.89
N THR A 202 -1.16 10.69 -6.75
CA THR A 202 -2.21 11.17 -5.84
C THR A 202 -3.56 11.22 -6.56
N TYR A 203 -4.44 10.28 -6.23
CA TYR A 203 -5.82 10.25 -6.71
C TYR A 203 -6.75 11.06 -5.82
N LEU A 204 -7.55 11.95 -6.43
CA LEU A 204 -8.59 12.67 -5.72
C LEU A 204 -9.88 11.85 -5.76
N SER A 205 -10.44 11.57 -4.59
CA SER A 205 -11.75 10.96 -4.44
C SER A 205 -12.57 11.71 -3.40
N TYR A 206 -13.89 11.46 -3.35
CA TYR A 206 -14.76 12.06 -2.33
C TYR A 206 -14.38 11.62 -0.90
N GLY A 207 -13.65 10.50 -0.76
CA GLY A 207 -13.29 9.90 0.52
C GLY A 207 -11.94 10.35 1.10
N THR A 208 -11.18 11.20 0.39
CA THR A 208 -9.90 11.75 0.87
C THR A 208 -9.99 13.28 0.98
N PRO A 209 -9.43 13.91 2.03
CA PRO A 209 -9.45 15.35 2.16
C PRO A 209 -8.38 16.06 1.33
N ILE A 210 -7.55 15.35 0.55
CA ILE A 210 -6.44 15.93 -0.21
C ILE A 210 -6.88 17.14 -1.06
N TYR A 211 -8.10 17.13 -1.62
CA TYR A 211 -8.60 18.23 -2.46
C TYR A 211 -8.67 19.58 -1.73
N TRP A 212 -8.71 19.60 -0.38
CA TRP A 212 -8.66 20.83 0.42
C TRP A 212 -7.30 21.55 0.37
N ALA A 213 -6.23 20.90 -0.10
CA ALA A 213 -4.96 21.58 -0.34
C ALA A 213 -5.10 22.72 -1.36
N ALA A 214 -5.95 22.57 -2.39
CA ALA A 214 -6.25 23.64 -3.33
C ALA A 214 -7.09 24.78 -2.71
N ALA A 215 -7.70 24.55 -1.55
CA ALA A 215 -8.43 25.56 -0.78
C ALA A 215 -7.58 26.20 0.33
N GLY A 216 -6.26 25.95 0.36
CA GLY A 216 -5.33 26.60 1.29
C GLY A 216 -5.12 25.87 2.62
N TYR A 217 -5.46 24.58 2.70
CA TYR A 217 -5.20 23.75 3.88
C TYR A 217 -3.89 22.97 3.72
N ALA A 218 -3.18 22.75 4.82
CA ALA A 218 -2.23 21.65 4.89
C ALA A 218 -3.02 20.34 5.06
N ILE A 219 -2.65 19.29 4.35
CA ILE A 219 -3.28 17.97 4.50
C ILE A 219 -2.23 17.00 4.99
N LEU A 220 -2.55 16.26 6.05
CA LEU A 220 -1.77 15.15 6.53
C LEU A 220 -2.57 13.88 6.28
N ASP A 221 -2.34 13.23 5.15
CA ASP A 221 -3.05 12.01 4.74
C ASP A 221 -2.20 10.77 5.02
N ASP A 222 -2.84 9.60 4.98
CA ASP A 222 -2.23 8.31 5.32
C ASP A 222 -1.43 8.37 6.63
N ALA A 223 -1.96 9.08 7.63
CA ALA A 223 -1.29 9.21 8.92
C ALA A 223 -1.35 7.87 9.66
N ASP A 224 -0.18 7.35 10.05
CA ASP A 224 -0.08 6.09 10.77
C ASP A 224 -0.73 6.21 12.15
N PHE A 225 -1.78 5.43 12.38
CA PHE A 225 -2.50 5.33 13.65
C PHE A 225 -2.48 3.88 14.17
N PRO A 226 -1.30 3.33 14.51
CA PRO A 226 -1.23 1.98 15.04
C PRO A 226 -1.82 1.92 16.45
N ILE A 227 -2.61 0.89 16.71
CA ILE A 227 -3.11 0.51 18.02
C ILE A 227 -2.45 -0.82 18.38
N ILE A 228 -1.47 -0.76 19.27
CA ILE A 228 -0.60 -1.90 19.55
C ILE A 228 -1.03 -2.54 20.87
N GLY A 229 -1.42 -3.82 20.82
CA GLY A 229 -1.65 -4.65 22.00
C GLY A 229 -0.67 -5.81 22.03
N GLU A 230 0.38 -5.73 22.86
CA GLU A 230 1.41 -6.79 22.93
C GLU A 230 1.09 -7.83 24.00
N GLY A 231 1.52 -9.08 23.76
CA GLY A 231 1.34 -10.18 24.69
C GLY A 231 -0.14 -10.50 24.91
N THR A 232 -0.61 -10.36 26.16
CA THR A 232 -2.02 -10.61 26.53
C THR A 232 -2.88 -9.35 26.51
N THR A 233 -2.30 -8.18 26.23
CA THR A 233 -3.06 -6.93 26.13
C THR A 233 -3.76 -6.86 24.80
N GLU A 234 -5.07 -6.58 24.81
CA GLU A 234 -5.82 -6.39 23.58
C GLU A 234 -5.68 -4.94 23.10
N PRO A 235 -5.55 -4.69 21.78
CA PRO A 235 -5.49 -3.33 21.23
C PRO A 235 -6.60 -2.40 21.74
N ASN A 236 -7.80 -2.95 21.95
CA ASN A 236 -8.97 -2.23 22.44
C ASN A 236 -8.81 -1.66 23.86
N ASP A 237 -7.96 -2.25 24.71
CA ASP A 237 -7.74 -1.75 26.08
C ASP A 237 -7.03 -0.39 26.09
N LEU A 238 -6.24 -0.11 25.06
CA LEU A 238 -5.41 1.09 24.93
C LEU A 238 -5.83 2.00 23.77
N PHE A 239 -6.94 1.66 23.09
CA PHE A 239 -7.35 2.27 21.83
C PHE A 239 -7.38 3.80 21.87
N ILE A 240 -8.17 4.40 22.77
CA ILE A 240 -8.32 5.86 22.87
C ILE A 240 -7.00 6.54 23.23
N LYS A 241 -6.23 5.96 24.14
CA LYS A 241 -4.94 6.52 24.56
C LYS A 241 -3.96 6.56 23.38
N GLN A 242 -3.84 5.46 22.65
CA GLN A 242 -2.95 5.38 21.48
C GLN A 242 -3.45 6.26 20.33
N LEU A 243 -4.76 6.35 20.10
CA LEU A 243 -5.36 7.24 19.10
C LEU A 243 -4.95 8.70 19.35
N VAL A 244 -5.08 9.17 20.59
CA VAL A 244 -4.70 10.54 20.98
C VAL A 244 -3.19 10.74 20.86
N ALA A 245 -2.38 9.75 21.26
CA ALA A 245 -0.93 9.82 21.15
C ALA A 245 -0.44 9.86 19.69
N ASN A 246 -1.06 9.09 18.79
CA ASN A 246 -0.80 9.11 17.35
C ASN A 246 -1.10 10.49 16.77
N ALA A 247 -2.30 11.02 17.04
CA ALA A 247 -2.73 12.33 16.58
C ALA A 247 -1.79 13.45 17.07
N LYS A 248 -1.42 13.42 18.36
CA LYS A 248 -0.50 14.41 18.95
C LYS A 248 0.87 14.36 18.26
N ALA A 249 1.44 13.18 18.08
CA ALA A 249 2.75 13.03 17.44
C ALA A 249 2.77 13.58 16.01
N ALA A 250 1.71 13.31 15.24
CA ALA A 250 1.53 13.80 13.89
C ALA A 250 1.42 15.33 13.81
N ILE A 251 0.59 15.94 14.69
CA ILE A 251 0.44 17.40 14.78
C ILE A 251 1.76 18.06 15.20
N ASP A 252 2.44 17.52 16.20
CA ASP A 252 3.71 18.04 16.69
C ASP A 252 4.79 18.02 15.59
N ALA A 253 4.82 16.96 14.78
CA ALA A 253 5.77 16.83 13.67
C ALA A 253 5.58 17.94 12.62
N VAL A 254 4.34 18.23 12.21
CA VAL A 254 4.07 19.26 11.21
C VAL A 254 4.21 20.68 11.78
N ASP A 255 3.85 20.90 13.06
CA ASP A 255 4.09 22.20 13.73
C ASP A 255 5.59 22.50 13.88
N ALA A 256 6.41 21.48 14.14
CA ALA A 256 7.87 21.62 14.21
C ALA A 256 8.50 22.03 12.86
N LEU A 257 7.87 21.67 11.73
CA LEU A 257 8.25 22.17 10.40
C LEU A 257 7.84 23.63 10.17
N GLY A 258 6.98 24.18 11.03
CA GLY A 258 6.53 25.57 10.98
C GLY A 258 5.35 25.84 10.05
N TYR A 259 4.74 24.80 9.48
CA TYR A 259 3.74 24.96 8.41
C TYR A 259 2.31 25.20 8.91
N ILE A 260 1.97 24.79 10.13
CA ILE A 260 0.58 24.76 10.60
C ILE A 260 0.31 25.59 11.86
N ASP A 261 -0.94 26.01 11.99
CA ASP A 261 -1.52 26.56 13.21
C ASP A 261 -2.16 25.41 14.00
N ARG A 262 -1.47 24.95 15.05
CA ARG A 262 -1.94 23.85 15.90
C ARG A 262 -3.28 24.10 16.61
N THR A 263 -3.78 25.34 16.62
CA THR A 263 -5.13 25.65 17.13
C THR A 263 -6.23 25.43 16.08
N LYS A 264 -5.86 25.11 14.82
CA LYS A 264 -6.76 24.94 13.67
C LYS A 264 -6.50 23.63 12.95
N VAL A 265 -6.59 22.53 13.70
CA VAL A 265 -6.45 21.17 13.17
C VAL A 265 -7.80 20.46 13.24
N GLY A 266 -8.28 20.02 12.07
CA GLY A 266 -9.35 19.03 11.98
C GLY A 266 -8.76 17.63 11.87
N VAL A 267 -9.35 16.66 12.56
CA VAL A 267 -8.97 15.24 12.46
C VAL A 267 -10.19 14.47 11.97
N GLY A 268 -9.99 13.58 11.00
CA GLY A 268 -11.06 12.73 10.50
C GLY A 268 -10.55 11.42 9.91
N GLY A 269 -11.51 10.61 9.48
CA GLY A 269 -11.29 9.33 8.83
C GLY A 269 -12.63 8.80 8.29
N HIS A 270 -12.58 7.67 7.61
CA HIS A 270 -13.75 6.97 7.11
C HIS A 270 -13.85 5.58 7.75
N SER A 271 -15.05 5.03 7.90
CA SER A 271 -15.28 3.70 8.48
C SER A 271 -14.63 3.56 9.87
N TYR A 272 -13.57 2.77 10.04
CA TYR A 272 -12.89 2.62 11.35
C TYR A 272 -12.14 3.90 11.78
N GLY A 273 -11.86 4.80 10.83
CA GLY A 273 -11.27 6.11 11.12
C GLY A 273 -12.25 7.18 11.61
N ALA A 274 -13.56 6.93 11.57
CA ALA A 274 -14.59 7.85 12.11
C ALA A 274 -14.85 7.56 13.59
#